data_AF-A0A3B0WM50-F1
#
_entry.id   AF-A0A3B0WM50-F1
#
_cell.length_a   1.000
_cell.length_b   1.000
_cell.length_c   1.000
_cell.angle_alpha   90.00
_cell.angle_beta   90.00
_cell.angle_gamma   90.00
#
_symmetry.space_group_name_H-M   'P 1'
#
loop_
_entity.id
_entity.type
_entity.pdbx_description
1 polymer ?
#
loop_
_entity_poly.entity_id
_entity_poly.type
_entity_poly.pdbx_seq_one_letter_code
_entity_poly.pdbx_strand_id
1 'polypeptide(L)' 'MAELPHLKLRGLMAIPQKTEGQEAQRQPFAKMRTLLEQLNQQYPEWALDTLSMGMSADLEAAIMEGATIVRIGTDIFGAR' A
#
# COMPACT_ATOMS: atom_id res chain seq x y z
N MET A 1 14.65 -3.48 -19.55
CA MET A 1 13.79 -4.18 -18.59
C MET A 1 13.59 -5.60 -19.09
N ALA A 2 13.40 -6.58 -18.20
CA ALA A 2 13.01 -7.92 -18.64
C ALA A 2 11.60 -7.86 -19.22
N GLU A 3 11.39 -8.42 -20.42
CA GLU A 3 10.06 -8.51 -21.01
C GLU A 3 9.28 -9.62 -20.31
N LEU A 4 8.27 -9.22 -19.53
CA LEU A 4 7.37 -10.11 -18.80
C LEU A 4 5.96 -9.99 -19.40
N PRO A 5 5.72 -10.53 -20.61
CA PRO A 5 4.51 -10.24 -21.39
C PRO A 5 3.19 -10.70 -20.75
N HIS A 6 3.27 -11.57 -19.74
CA HIS A 6 2.12 -12.09 -19.00
C HIS A 6 1.94 -11.44 -17.62
N LEU A 7 2.78 -10.47 -17.26
CA LEU A 7 2.71 -9.77 -15.99
C LEU A 7 2.39 -8.30 -16.22
N LYS A 8 1.42 -7.79 -15.45
CA LYS A 8 1.11 -6.36 -15.38
C LYS A 8 1.54 -5.85 -14.01
N LEU A 9 2.56 -4.99 -13.99
CA LEU A 9 2.90 -4.25 -12.78
C LEU A 9 1.78 -3.24 -12.49
N ARG A 10 1.17 -3.31 -11.30
CA ARG A 10 0.04 -2.45 -10.90
C ARG A 10 0.38 -1.44 -9.83
N GLY A 11 1.43 -1.68 -9.06
CA GLY A 11 1.86 -0.76 -8.02
C GLY A 11 2.60 -1.48 -6.91
N LEU A 12 2.40 -1.03 -5.68
CA LEU A 12 3.24 -1.39 -4.55
C LEU A 12 2.44 -2.09 -3.46
N MET A 13 3.14 -2.89 -2.66
CA MET A 13 2.62 -3.56 -1.49
C MET A 13 3.60 -3.41 -0.34
N ALA A 14 3.09 -3.10 0.85
CA ALA A 14 3.91 -3.05 2.06
C ALA A 14 3.15 -3.58 3.29
N ILE A 15 3.95 -4.12 4.21
CA ILE A 15 3.56 -4.45 5.58
C ILE A 15 4.53 -3.68 6.48
N PRO A 16 4.13 -2.53 7.02
CA PRO A 16 4.99 -1.76 7.92
C PRO A 16 5.24 -2.49 9.23
N GLN A 17 6.27 -2.04 9.95
CA GLN A 17 6.47 -2.46 11.34
C GLN A 17 5.24 -2.07 12.18
N LYS A 18 4.81 -2.99 13.05
CA LYS A 18 3.72 -2.70 13.99
C LYS A 18 4.10 -1.50 14.85
N THR A 19 3.25 -0.48 14.87
CA THR A 19 3.43 0.74 15.66
C THR A 19 2.09 1.18 16.19
N GLU A 20 2.12 1.86 17.34
CA GLU A 20 0.94 2.43 17.99
C GLU A 20 0.81 3.91 17.65
N GLY A 21 -0.42 4.40 17.58
CA GLY A 21 -0.71 5.78 17.22
C GLY A 21 -0.84 5.98 15.72
N GLN A 22 -1.96 6.60 15.34
CA GLN A 22 -2.33 6.79 13.94
C GLN A 22 -1.29 7.59 13.16
N GLU A 23 -0.71 8.65 13.75
CA GLU A 23 0.33 9.45 13.10
C GLU A 23 1.57 8.62 12.76
N ALA A 24 2.03 7.78 13.70
CA ALA A 24 3.19 6.93 13.50
C ALA A 24 2.91 5.83 12.45
N GLN A 25 1.69 5.28 12.44
CA GLN A 25 1.23 4.34 11.42
C GLN A 25 1.15 4.97 10.02
N ARG A 26 0.81 6.26 9.91
CA ARG A 26 0.74 6.97 8.62
C ARG A 26 2.09 7.19 7.96
N GLN A 27 3.16 7.40 8.74
CA GLN A 27 4.50 7.68 8.21
C GLN A 27 4.99 6.68 7.14
N PRO A 28 4.96 5.36 7.36
CA PRO A 28 5.35 4.40 6.33
C PRO A 28 4.39 4.41 5.13
N PHE A 29 3.08 4.58 5.33
CA PHE A 29 2.12 4.62 4.22
C PHE A 29 2.26 5.88 3.37
N ALA A 30 2.55 7.03 3.97
CA ALA A 30 2.86 8.27 3.26
C ALA A 30 4.08 8.10 2.35
N LYS A 31 5.13 7.42 2.83
CA LYS A 31 6.31 7.09 2.01
C LYS A 31 5.94 6.20 0.82
N MET A 32 5.04 5.24 1.00
CA MET A 32 4.55 4.37 -0.08
C MET A 32 3.77 5.16 -1.13
N ARG A 33 2.91 6.09 -0.70
CA ARG A 33 2.19 7.00 -1.62
C ARG A 33 3.16 7.82 -2.46
N THR A 34 4.09 8.52 -1.79
CA THR A 34 5.11 9.33 -2.47
C THR A 34 5.95 8.49 -3.43
N LEU A 35 6.31 7.26 -3.07
CA LEU A 35 7.05 6.37 -3.96
C LEU A 35 6.23 5.97 -5.20
N LEU A 36 4.94 5.67 -5.05
CA LEU A 36 4.07 5.40 -6.20
C LEU A 36 3.97 6.62 -7.13
N GLU A 37 3.78 7.81 -6.58
CA GLU A 37 3.75 9.08 -7.33
C GLU A 37 5.06 9.30 -8.11
N GLN A 38 6.20 9.10 -7.45
CA GLN A 38 7.53 9.21 -8.07
C GLN A 38 7.72 8.20 -9.20
N LEU A 39 7.31 6.94 -9.00
CA LEU A 39 7.39 5.91 -10.03
C LEU A 39 6.51 6.23 -11.24
N ASN A 40 5.28 6.74 -11.01
CA ASN A 40 4.40 7.18 -12.09
C ASN A 40 4.93 8.41 -12.83
N GLN A 41 5.65 9.30 -12.15
CA GLN A 41 6.31 10.43 -12.79
C GLN A 41 7.52 10.00 -13.62
N GLN A 42 8.31 9.05 -13.11
CA GLN A 42 9.51 8.57 -13.76
C GLN A 42 9.22 7.60 -14.91
N TYR A 43 8.17 6.80 -14.79
CA TYR A 43 7.75 5.78 -15.75
C TYR A 43 6.24 5.89 -16.04
N PRO A 44 5.80 6.93 -16.76
CA PRO A 44 4.38 7.16 -17.04
C PRO A 44 3.69 5.99 -17.75
N GLU A 45 4.44 5.20 -18.52
CA GLU A 45 3.94 4.04 -19.26
C GLU A 45 3.56 2.86 -18.36
N TRP A 46 4.02 2.83 -17.10
CA TRP A 46 3.62 1.78 -16.16
C TRP A 46 2.22 2.00 -15.61
N ALA A 47 1.75 3.26 -15.56
CA ALA A 47 0.42 3.65 -15.09
C ALA A 47 0.00 2.90 -13.80
N LEU A 48 0.85 2.97 -12.77
CA LEU A 48 0.62 2.29 -11.49
C LEU A 48 -0.57 2.91 -10.79
N ASP A 49 -1.50 2.08 -10.32
CA ASP A 49 -2.79 2.49 -9.78
C ASP A 49 -3.11 1.80 -8.44
N THR A 50 -2.15 1.05 -7.89
CA THR A 50 -2.38 0.18 -6.74
C THR A 50 -1.44 0.46 -5.58
N LEU A 51 -2.02 0.71 -4.40
CA LEU A 51 -1.34 0.66 -3.11
C LEU A 51 -2.02 -0.38 -2.23
N SER A 52 -1.41 -1.56 -2.13
CA SER A 52 -1.85 -2.60 -1.21
C SER A 52 -1.16 -2.41 0.14
N MET A 53 -1.85 -1.79 1.07
CA MET A 53 -1.33 -1.49 2.41
C MET A 53 -2.49 -1.28 3.40
N GLY A 54 -2.24 -1.54 4.68
CA GLY A 54 -3.30 -1.57 5.70
C GLY A 54 -3.83 -2.97 5.96
N MET A 55 -3.95 -3.28 7.24
CA MET A 55 -4.48 -4.48 7.86
C MET A 55 -5.39 -4.07 9.02
N SER A 56 -5.95 -5.04 9.73
CA SER A 56 -6.89 -4.79 10.84
C SER A 56 -6.46 -3.73 11.87
N ALA A 57 -5.16 -3.65 12.19
CA ALA A 57 -4.66 -2.74 13.23
C ALA A 57 -4.26 -1.34 12.75
N ASP A 58 -4.25 -1.09 11.43
CA ASP A 58 -3.72 0.14 10.83
C ASP A 58 -4.49 0.57 9.56
N LEU A 59 -5.72 0.05 9.39
CA LEU A 59 -6.61 0.30 8.26
C LEU A 59 -6.85 1.79 8.02
N GLU A 60 -7.23 2.53 9.06
CA GLU A 60 -7.60 3.94 8.96
C GLU A 60 -6.40 4.78 8.53
N ALA A 61 -5.22 4.47 9.08
CA ALA A 61 -3.96 5.12 8.70
C ALA A 61 -3.63 4.87 7.22
N ALA A 62 -3.82 3.64 6.74
CA ALA A 62 -3.58 3.28 5.35
C ALA A 62 -4.55 3.98 4.38
N ILE A 63 -5.83 4.05 4.72
CA ILE A 63 -6.85 4.74 3.90
C ILE A 63 -6.52 6.22 3.76
N MET A 64 -6.15 6.89 4.85
CA MET A 64 -5.80 8.33 4.80
C MET A 64 -4.58 8.62 3.92
N GLU A 65 -3.69 7.63 3.72
CA GLU A 65 -2.53 7.75 2.84
C GLU A 65 -2.75 7.16 1.43
N GLY A 66 -4.00 6.85 1.07
CA GLY A 66 -4.38 6.48 -0.30
C GLY A 66 -4.27 5.00 -0.62
N ALA A 67 -4.38 4.11 0.37
CA ALA A 67 -4.51 2.68 0.09
C ALA A 67 -5.68 2.39 -0.85
N THR A 68 -5.45 1.59 -1.88
CA THR A 68 -6.50 1.13 -2.81
C THR A 68 -6.91 -0.32 -2.54
N ILE A 69 -6.07 -1.07 -1.81
CA ILE A 69 -6.36 -2.40 -1.31
C ILE A 69 -5.95 -2.48 0.15
N VAL A 70 -6.91 -2.85 1.01
CA VAL A 70 -6.69 -3.14 2.44
C VAL A 70 -6.90 -4.63 2.70
N ARG A 71 -6.20 -5.19 3.68
CA ARG A 71 -6.15 -6.65 3.91
C ARG A 71 -6.66 -6.98 5.32
N ILE A 72 -7.97 -7.10 5.47
CA ILE A 72 -8.62 -7.28 6.78
C ILE A 72 -8.85 -8.76 7.08
N GLY A 73 -8.37 -9.19 8.25
CA GLY A 73 -8.47 -10.57 8.72
C GLY A 73 -9.23 -10.64 10.03
N THR A 74 -8.56 -10.28 11.13
CA THR A 74 -9.09 -10.40 12.50
C THR A 74 -10.42 -9.67 12.69
N ASP A 75 -10.60 -8.50 12.09
CA ASP A 75 -11.87 -7.74 12.29
C ASP A 75 -13.04 -8.34 11.51
N ILE A 76 -12.78 -9.18 10.50
CA ILE A 76 -13.83 -9.90 9.75
C ILE A 76 -14.09 -11.27 10.36
N PHE A 77 -13.04 -12.02 10.70
CA PHE A 77 -13.13 -13.44 11.07
C PHE A 77 -12.92 -13.73 12.56
N GLY A 78 -12.52 -12.74 13.36
CA GLY A 78 -12.15 -12.91 14.77
C GLY A 78 -10.73 -13.44 14.98
N ALA A 79 -10.37 -13.61 16.26
CA ALA A 79 -9.13 -14.28 16.66
C ALA A 79 -9.22 -15.80 16.40
N ARG A 80 -8.07 -16.43 16.17
CA ARG A 80 -7.96 -17.89 15.99
C ARG A 80 -7.77 -18.59 17.32
#